data_AF-A0A673FGJ2-F1
#
_entry.id   AF-A0A673FGJ2-F1
#
_cell.length_a   1.000
_cell.length_b   1.000
_cell.length_c   1.000
_cell.angle_alpha   90.00
_cell.angle_beta   90.00
_cell.angle_gamma   90.00
#
_symmetry.space_group_name_H-M   'P 1'
#
loop_
_entity.id
_entity.type
_entity.pdbx_description
1 polymer ?
#
loop_
_entity_poly.entity_id
_entity_poly.type
_entity_poly.pdbx_seq_one_letter_code
_entity_poly.pdbx_strand_id
1 'polypeptide(L)'
;MTEDRRRVYRIVSCNKDIKNYYLYTEIKLLNTCNYLTTVAAFGEYDAELMCYAHSKGARVVLKGDVPLSYIVDPVNRTAWIQEKVQLAKSRFMDGINIDVEQAVETGSPEYYALTALVKETTESFHTEIPGSQVSFDVAWSPKCIDKRCYDYLAIADSCDLLFVMSYDEQSQIWGDCIAMANAPFNQTLTAYDQYISMNIEPKKLVMGVPWYGYDYSCLNFTKVNHLFSVFSCNKLIKGVI
;
A
#
# COMPACT_ATOMS: atom_id res chain seq x y z
N MET A 1 -0.93 -12.47 14.09
CA MET A 1 -0.63 -11.08 14.47
C MET A 1 -1.81 -10.23 14.05
N THR A 2 -2.70 -9.90 14.97
CA THR A 2 -3.74 -8.90 14.74
C THR A 2 -3.05 -7.55 14.69
N GLU A 3 -2.93 -7.02 13.48
CA GLU A 3 -2.37 -5.71 13.20
C GLU A 3 -3.18 -4.66 13.96
N ASP A 4 -2.54 -4.05 14.95
CA ASP A 4 -3.12 -3.00 15.77
C ASP A 4 -3.40 -1.81 14.84
N ARG A 5 -4.69 -1.49 14.65
CA ARG A 5 -5.23 -0.44 13.77
C ARG A 5 -4.89 0.97 14.26
N ARG A 6 -3.64 1.23 14.62
CA ARG A 6 -3.17 2.52 15.10
C ARG A 6 -2.30 3.19 14.03
N ARG A 7 -2.98 3.97 13.18
CA ARG A 7 -2.45 5.13 12.44
C ARG A 7 -1.16 4.85 11.67
N VAL A 8 -1.23 4.00 10.65
CA VAL A 8 -0.15 3.88 9.66
C VAL A 8 -0.31 5.03 8.67
N TYR A 9 0.50 6.08 8.83
CA TYR A 9 0.64 7.14 7.84
C TYR A 9 1.56 6.61 6.73
N ARG A 10 1.06 6.50 5.49
CA ARG A 10 1.88 6.08 4.35
C ARG A 10 2.07 7.31 3.44
N ILE A 11 3.30 7.74 3.19
CA ILE A 11 3.60 8.95 2.41
C ILE A 11 4.58 8.59 1.30
N VAL A 12 4.27 8.92 0.05
CA VAL A 12 5.14 8.56 -1.08
C VAL A 12 6.22 9.58 -1.39
N SER A 13 6.07 10.85 -0.97
CA SER A 13 7.10 11.93 -0.97
C SER A 13 6.42 13.28 -1.17
N CYS A 14 7.12 14.37 -0.83
CA CYS A 14 6.75 15.76 -1.16
C CYS A 14 7.76 16.33 -2.16
N ASN A 15 7.90 15.72 -3.33
CA ASN A 15 8.83 16.19 -4.37
C ASN A 15 8.08 16.56 -5.65
N LYS A 16 8.38 17.73 -6.22
CA LYS A 16 7.80 18.26 -7.46
C LYS A 16 8.03 17.37 -8.69
N ASP A 17 9.06 16.54 -8.65
CA ASP A 17 9.48 15.69 -9.78
C ASP A 17 8.92 14.26 -9.69
N ILE A 18 8.08 13.96 -8.69
CA ILE A 18 7.55 12.62 -8.39
C ILE A 18 6.01 12.68 -8.22
N LYS A 19 5.28 11.66 -8.71
CA LYS A 19 3.86 11.49 -8.39
C LYS A 19 3.71 11.11 -6.92
N ASN A 20 2.93 11.89 -6.17
CA ASN A 20 2.90 11.87 -4.72
C ASN A 20 1.56 11.29 -4.25
N TYR A 21 1.60 10.09 -3.67
CA TYR A 21 0.45 9.26 -3.28
C TYR A 21 0.46 8.96 -1.77
N TYR A 22 -0.65 9.18 -1.07
CA TYR A 22 -0.66 9.27 0.40
C TYR A 22 -1.75 8.40 0.97
N LEU A 23 -1.48 7.61 1.99
CA LEU A 23 -2.52 6.90 2.73
C LEU A 23 -2.70 7.56 4.10
N TYR A 24 -3.94 7.97 4.38
CA TYR A 24 -4.21 9.07 5.30
C TYR A 24 -5.25 8.77 6.37
N THR A 25 -5.09 9.40 7.54
CA THR A 25 -6.04 9.36 8.67
C THR A 25 -6.31 10.70 9.39
N GLU A 26 -5.56 11.80 9.21
CA GLU A 26 -5.80 13.10 9.93
C GLU A 26 -5.26 14.37 9.24
N ILE A 27 -6.08 15.44 9.10
CA ILE A 27 -5.89 16.72 8.33
C ILE A 27 -4.53 17.46 8.43
N LYS A 28 -3.71 17.23 9.47
CA LYS A 28 -2.52 18.06 9.77
C LYS A 28 -1.40 18.03 8.72
N LEU A 29 -1.20 16.91 8.01
CA LEU A 29 -0.05 16.73 7.09
C LEU A 29 -0.27 17.37 5.71
N LEU A 30 -1.51 17.67 5.35
CA LEU A 30 -1.83 18.34 4.08
C LEU A 30 -1.30 19.76 4.01
N ASN A 31 -1.09 20.41 5.15
CA ASN A 31 -0.54 21.76 5.22
C ASN A 31 0.97 21.82 4.91
N THR A 32 1.66 20.68 5.01
CA THR A 32 3.11 20.58 4.82
C THR A 32 3.53 20.21 3.40
N CYS A 33 2.60 19.81 2.52
CA CYS A 33 2.95 19.27 1.21
C CYS A 33 2.21 19.93 0.04
N ASN A 34 2.89 20.82 -0.68
CA ASN A 34 2.35 21.47 -1.89
C ASN A 34 2.39 20.58 -3.15
N TYR A 35 2.92 19.36 -3.05
CA TYR A 35 3.14 18.46 -4.18
C TYR A 35 2.29 17.20 -4.14
N LEU A 36 1.42 17.06 -3.14
CA LEU A 36 0.50 15.95 -3.02
C LEU A 36 -0.42 15.84 -4.26
N THR A 37 -0.53 14.63 -4.81
CA THR A 37 -1.41 14.38 -5.97
C THR A 37 -2.62 13.50 -5.68
N THR A 38 -2.50 12.57 -4.71
CA THR A 38 -3.58 11.67 -4.32
C THR A 38 -3.53 11.31 -2.84
N VAL A 39 -4.70 11.27 -2.19
CA VAL A 39 -4.95 10.81 -0.82
C VAL A 39 -5.83 9.56 -0.83
N ALA A 40 -5.28 8.39 -0.52
CA ALA A 40 -6.03 7.20 -0.16
C ALA A 40 -6.57 7.31 1.28
N ALA A 41 -7.89 7.32 1.44
CA ALA A 41 -8.55 7.47 2.73
C ALA A 41 -8.74 6.10 3.41
N PHE A 42 -7.91 5.82 4.42
CA PHE A 42 -7.94 4.57 5.20
C PHE A 42 -8.76 4.67 6.49
N GLY A 43 -9.08 5.90 6.91
CA GLY A 43 -9.94 6.18 8.05
C GLY A 43 -11.43 6.27 7.68
N GLU A 44 -12.22 6.75 8.63
CA GLU A 44 -13.62 7.12 8.36
C GLU A 44 -13.69 8.25 7.32
N TYR A 45 -14.83 8.35 6.65
CA TYR A 45 -15.04 9.42 5.69
C TYR A 45 -15.04 10.79 6.40
N ASP A 46 -14.16 11.67 5.95
CA ASP A 46 -14.03 13.03 6.44
C ASP A 46 -14.28 14.00 5.28
N ALA A 47 -15.40 14.72 5.36
CA ALA A 47 -15.81 15.68 4.34
C ALA A 47 -14.91 16.94 4.32
N GLU A 48 -14.32 17.32 5.46
CA GLU A 48 -13.39 18.45 5.52
C GLU A 48 -12.07 18.10 4.83
N LEU A 49 -11.56 16.89 5.08
CA LEU A 49 -10.42 16.32 4.36
C LEU A 49 -10.66 16.30 2.85
N MET A 50 -11.81 15.80 2.41
CA MET A 50 -12.20 15.76 1.00
C MET A 50 -12.15 17.15 0.36
N CYS A 51 -12.88 18.10 0.94
CA CYS A 51 -12.92 19.49 0.46
C CYS A 51 -11.53 20.14 0.46
N TYR A 52 -10.72 19.90 1.50
CA TYR A 52 -9.38 20.47 1.59
C TYR A 52 -8.46 19.91 0.51
N ALA A 53 -8.43 18.59 0.31
CA ALA A 53 -7.60 17.94 -0.71
C ALA A 53 -7.98 18.46 -2.11
N HIS A 54 -9.27 18.53 -2.43
CA HIS A 54 -9.75 19.10 -3.69
C HIS A 54 -9.38 20.58 -3.84
N SER A 55 -9.43 21.38 -2.76
CA SER A 55 -8.98 22.79 -2.78
C SER A 55 -7.49 22.94 -3.11
N LYS A 56 -6.70 21.86 -2.93
CA LYS A 56 -5.28 21.78 -3.30
C LYS A 56 -5.03 21.07 -4.64
N GLY A 57 -6.08 20.67 -5.35
CA GLY A 57 -5.97 19.91 -6.60
C GLY A 57 -5.50 18.45 -6.42
N ALA A 58 -5.56 17.92 -5.20
CA ALA A 58 -5.25 16.53 -4.92
C ALA A 58 -6.50 15.67 -5.04
N ARG A 59 -6.36 14.47 -5.60
CA ARG A 59 -7.40 13.44 -5.63
C ARG A 59 -7.59 12.84 -4.24
N VAL A 60 -8.77 12.32 -3.95
CA VAL A 60 -9.04 11.49 -2.77
C VAL A 60 -9.68 10.17 -3.22
N VAL A 61 -9.06 9.04 -2.88
CA VAL A 61 -9.48 7.71 -3.30
C VAL A 61 -9.90 6.86 -2.11
N LEU A 62 -10.88 5.97 -2.32
CA LEU A 62 -11.36 5.04 -1.30
C LEU A 62 -10.32 3.99 -0.96
N LYS A 63 -10.31 3.48 0.27
CA LYS A 63 -9.73 2.16 0.54
C LYS A 63 -10.65 1.06 0.01
N GLY A 64 -10.10 0.12 -0.75
CA GLY A 64 -10.70 -1.16 -1.11
C GLY A 64 -9.96 -2.30 -0.40
N ASP A 65 -10.69 -3.15 0.31
CA ASP A 65 -10.19 -4.41 0.88
C ASP A 65 -11.35 -5.41 0.87
N VAL A 66 -11.05 -6.66 0.52
CA VAL A 66 -12.05 -7.70 0.30
C VAL A 66 -11.47 -9.09 0.55
N PRO A 67 -12.21 -10.00 1.19
CA PRO A 67 -11.79 -11.39 1.30
C PRO A 67 -11.59 -12.05 -0.07
N LEU A 68 -10.43 -12.67 -0.30
CA LEU A 68 -10.14 -13.31 -1.58
C LEU A 68 -11.12 -14.42 -1.92
N SER A 69 -11.49 -15.23 -0.92
CA SER A 69 -12.47 -16.31 -1.08
C SER A 69 -13.85 -15.82 -1.53
N TYR A 70 -14.20 -14.57 -1.21
CA TYR A 70 -15.48 -13.97 -1.62
C TYR A 70 -15.48 -13.60 -3.10
N ILE A 71 -14.38 -13.03 -3.61
CA ILE A 71 -14.27 -12.54 -4.99
C ILE A 71 -13.95 -13.62 -6.02
N VAL A 72 -13.68 -14.87 -5.60
CA VAL A 72 -13.55 -16.02 -6.52
C VAL A 72 -14.84 -16.20 -7.32
N ASP A 73 -16.00 -16.00 -6.68
CA ASP A 73 -17.28 -15.95 -7.37
C ASP A 73 -17.42 -14.60 -8.13
N PRO A 74 -17.54 -14.62 -9.47
CA PRO A 74 -17.69 -13.40 -10.27
C PRO A 74 -18.91 -12.55 -9.90
N VAL A 75 -19.99 -13.14 -9.39
CA VAL A 75 -21.19 -12.41 -8.97
C VAL A 75 -20.89 -11.57 -7.73
N ASN A 76 -20.23 -12.17 -6.74
CA ASN A 76 -19.80 -11.49 -5.52
C ASN A 76 -18.78 -10.38 -5.83
N ARG A 77 -17.83 -10.68 -6.72
CA ARG A 77 -16.84 -9.70 -7.18
C ARG A 77 -17.51 -8.51 -7.85
N THR A 78 -18.45 -8.74 -8.77
CA THR A 78 -19.22 -7.69 -9.43
C THR A 78 -20.02 -6.85 -8.42
N ALA A 79 -20.68 -7.51 -7.47
CA ALA A 79 -21.45 -6.83 -6.43
C ALA A 79 -20.57 -5.92 -5.56
N TRP A 80 -19.39 -6.40 -5.16
CA TRP A 80 -18.42 -5.61 -4.41
C TRP A 80 -17.92 -4.40 -5.22
N ILE A 81 -17.60 -4.58 -6.50
CA ILE A 81 -17.15 -3.49 -7.38
C ILE A 81 -18.24 -2.42 -7.49
N GLN A 82 -19.49 -2.82 -7.73
CA GLN A 82 -20.63 -1.90 -7.82
C GLN A 82 -20.85 -1.15 -6.52
N GLU A 83 -20.76 -1.82 -5.37
CA GLU A 83 -20.84 -1.17 -4.06
C GLU A 83 -19.77 -0.08 -3.91
N LYS A 84 -18.50 -0.37 -4.27
CA LYS A 84 -17.41 0.61 -4.18
C LYS A 84 -17.57 1.78 -5.13
N VAL A 85 -18.03 1.54 -6.36
CA VAL A 85 -18.34 2.61 -7.32
C VAL A 85 -19.44 3.51 -6.76
N GLN A 86 -20.54 2.96 -6.25
CA GLN A 86 -21.62 3.78 -5.68
C GLN A 86 -21.16 4.55 -4.45
N LEU A 87 -20.35 3.92 -3.58
CA LEU A 87 -19.78 4.58 -2.42
C LEU A 87 -18.90 5.76 -2.84
N ALA A 88 -18.03 5.57 -3.84
CA ALA A 88 -17.16 6.61 -4.36
C ALA A 88 -17.97 7.79 -4.90
N LYS A 89 -18.98 7.52 -5.73
CA LYS A 89 -19.89 8.54 -6.29
C LYS A 89 -20.61 9.32 -5.19
N SER A 90 -21.13 8.62 -4.17
CA SER A 90 -21.86 9.25 -3.06
C SER A 90 -20.99 10.17 -2.19
N ARG A 91 -19.67 9.96 -2.20
CA ARG A 91 -18.68 10.68 -1.39
C ARG A 91 -17.76 11.58 -2.20
N PHE A 92 -18.03 11.76 -3.51
CA PHE A 92 -17.20 12.54 -4.42
C PHE A 92 -15.73 12.08 -4.46
N MET A 93 -15.49 10.78 -4.29
CA MET A 93 -14.14 10.21 -4.34
C MET A 93 -13.68 10.06 -5.78
N ASP A 94 -12.41 10.30 -6.00
CA ASP A 94 -11.74 10.30 -7.31
C ASP A 94 -11.18 8.93 -7.68
N GLY A 95 -11.61 7.84 -7.04
CA GLY A 95 -11.08 6.50 -7.31
C GLY A 95 -11.02 5.57 -6.12
N ILE A 96 -10.16 4.54 -6.23
CA ILE A 96 -9.98 3.50 -5.21
C ILE A 96 -8.53 2.99 -5.17
N ASN A 97 -8.04 2.77 -3.95
CA ASN A 97 -6.80 2.08 -3.61
C ASN A 97 -7.13 0.69 -3.07
N ILE A 98 -6.81 -0.36 -3.82
CA ILE A 98 -7.05 -1.73 -3.42
C ILE A 98 -5.86 -2.21 -2.58
N ASP A 99 -6.11 -2.61 -1.33
CA ASP A 99 -5.12 -3.06 -0.37
C ASP A 99 -5.48 -4.47 0.13
N VAL A 100 -5.29 -5.46 -0.73
CA VAL A 100 -5.52 -6.87 -0.42
C VAL A 100 -4.19 -7.52 -0.08
N GLU A 101 -4.03 -7.87 1.19
CA GLU A 101 -2.77 -8.33 1.78
C GLU A 101 -2.75 -9.84 2.11
N GLN A 102 -3.75 -10.58 1.63
CA GLN A 102 -3.96 -12.00 1.93
C GLN A 102 -3.01 -12.91 1.14
N ALA A 103 -2.61 -14.04 1.72
CA ALA A 103 -1.78 -15.03 1.04
C ALA A 103 -2.50 -15.61 -0.20
N VAL A 104 -1.76 -15.78 -1.29
CA VAL A 104 -2.22 -16.34 -2.57
C VAL A 104 -1.14 -17.24 -3.14
N GLU A 105 -1.53 -18.45 -3.52
CA GLU A 105 -0.66 -19.37 -4.24
C GLU A 105 -0.77 -19.13 -5.75
N THR A 106 0.35 -19.19 -6.47
CA THR A 106 0.36 -19.01 -7.93
C THR A 106 -0.55 -20.04 -8.60
N GLY A 107 -1.47 -19.55 -9.44
CA GLY A 107 -2.41 -20.39 -10.18
C GLY A 107 -3.62 -20.88 -9.37
N SER A 108 -3.80 -20.44 -8.12
CA SER A 108 -5.04 -20.69 -7.38
C SER A 108 -6.23 -19.92 -7.97
N PRO A 109 -7.50 -20.27 -7.63
CA PRO A 109 -8.66 -19.47 -8.01
C PRO A 109 -8.54 -18.00 -7.57
N GLU A 110 -8.01 -17.76 -6.37
CA GLU A 110 -7.75 -16.42 -5.82
C GLU A 110 -6.71 -15.64 -6.62
N TYR A 111 -5.68 -16.30 -7.16
CA TYR A 111 -4.69 -15.67 -8.04
C TYR A 111 -5.36 -15.03 -9.25
N TYR A 112 -6.21 -15.79 -9.95
CA TYR A 112 -6.94 -15.26 -11.11
C TYR A 112 -8.03 -14.27 -10.72
N ALA A 113 -8.72 -14.52 -9.60
CA ALA A 113 -9.78 -13.65 -9.10
C ALA A 113 -9.26 -12.28 -8.67
N LEU A 114 -8.05 -12.21 -8.08
CA LEU A 114 -7.42 -10.95 -7.70
C LEU A 114 -7.07 -10.10 -8.94
N THR A 115 -6.47 -10.70 -9.96
CA THR A 115 -6.19 -10.01 -11.24
C THR A 115 -7.48 -9.54 -11.90
N ALA A 116 -8.52 -10.38 -11.92
CA ALA A 116 -9.84 -10.01 -12.46
C ALA A 116 -10.48 -8.87 -11.66
N LEU A 117 -10.38 -8.88 -10.33
CA LEU A 117 -10.88 -7.81 -9.47
C LEU A 117 -10.26 -6.47 -9.85
N VAL A 118 -8.94 -6.41 -9.97
CA VAL A 118 -8.24 -5.15 -10.30
C VAL A 118 -8.69 -4.64 -11.67
N LYS A 119 -8.71 -5.51 -12.68
CA LYS A 119 -9.14 -5.15 -14.03
C LYS A 119 -10.58 -4.65 -14.07
N GLU A 120 -11.53 -5.44 -13.54
CA GLU A 120 -12.96 -5.11 -13.56
C GLU A 120 -13.25 -3.85 -12.73
N THR A 121 -12.51 -3.64 -11.63
CA THR A 121 -12.60 -2.42 -10.82
C THR A 121 -12.13 -1.21 -11.61
N THR A 122 -10.95 -1.27 -12.25
CA THR A 122 -10.42 -0.18 -13.07
C THR A 122 -11.39 0.19 -14.18
N GLU A 123 -11.87 -0.79 -14.96
CA GLU A 123 -12.82 -0.56 -16.06
C GLU A 123 -14.12 0.10 -15.55
N SER A 124 -14.66 -0.38 -14.42
CA SER A 124 -15.89 0.16 -13.83
C SER A 124 -15.70 1.58 -13.30
N PHE A 125 -14.61 1.85 -12.58
CA PHE A 125 -14.32 3.18 -12.03
C PHE A 125 -14.08 4.20 -13.15
N HIS A 126 -13.26 3.87 -14.17
CA HIS A 126 -13.01 4.78 -15.29
C HIS A 126 -14.28 5.07 -16.11
N THR A 127 -15.18 4.09 -16.22
CA THR A 127 -16.48 4.26 -16.90
C THR A 127 -17.43 5.15 -16.10
N GLU A 128 -17.59 4.87 -14.81
CA GLU A 128 -18.62 5.49 -13.97
C GLU A 128 -18.18 6.81 -13.32
N ILE A 129 -16.86 7.02 -13.21
CA ILE A 129 -16.24 8.21 -12.60
C ILE A 129 -15.11 8.66 -13.55
N PRO A 130 -15.41 9.48 -14.56
CA PRO A 130 -14.40 9.95 -15.51
C PRO A 130 -13.24 10.67 -14.81
N GLY A 131 -12.02 10.28 -15.15
CA GLY A 131 -10.81 10.81 -14.52
C GLY A 131 -10.43 10.18 -13.18
N SER A 132 -11.13 9.11 -12.78
CA SER A 132 -10.79 8.35 -11.58
C SER A 132 -9.41 7.69 -11.66
N GLN A 133 -8.84 7.41 -10.49
CA GLN A 133 -7.57 6.72 -10.33
C GLN A 133 -7.77 5.41 -9.57
N VAL A 134 -7.30 4.31 -10.14
CA VAL A 134 -7.28 3.00 -9.49
C VAL A 134 -5.84 2.57 -9.25
N SER A 135 -5.52 2.26 -8.00
CA SER A 135 -4.22 1.75 -7.61
C SER A 135 -4.33 0.47 -6.80
N PHE A 136 -3.23 -0.26 -6.74
CA PHE A 136 -3.13 -1.50 -5.97
C PHE A 136 -1.86 -1.51 -5.11
N ASP A 137 -2.02 -1.83 -3.84
CA ASP A 137 -0.90 -1.96 -2.89
C ASP A 137 -0.26 -3.34 -3.06
N VAL A 138 1.02 -3.36 -3.39
CA VAL A 138 1.83 -4.59 -3.52
C VAL A 138 2.85 -4.67 -2.40
N ALA A 139 3.25 -5.89 -2.05
CA ALA A 139 4.29 -6.10 -1.05
C ALA A 139 5.62 -5.43 -1.43
N TRP A 140 6.53 -5.27 -0.47
CA TRP A 140 7.81 -4.61 -0.73
C TRP A 140 8.68 -5.32 -1.78
N SER A 141 8.46 -6.62 -2.05
CA SER A 141 9.17 -7.41 -3.06
C SER A 141 8.23 -8.34 -3.84
N PRO A 142 8.47 -8.53 -5.16
CA PRO A 142 7.67 -9.44 -5.98
C PRO A 142 7.99 -10.92 -5.76
N LYS A 143 8.96 -11.27 -4.89
CA LYS A 143 9.44 -12.65 -4.68
C LYS A 143 8.53 -13.49 -3.79
N CYS A 144 7.22 -13.35 -3.96
CA CYS A 144 6.20 -14.00 -3.13
C CYS A 144 6.46 -13.86 -1.61
N ILE A 145 6.81 -12.65 -1.21
CA ILE A 145 6.98 -12.32 0.20
C ILE A 145 5.60 -12.42 0.90
N ASP A 146 5.56 -12.87 2.16
CA ASP A 146 4.31 -13.16 2.89
C ASP A 146 3.32 -14.10 2.20
N LYS A 147 3.81 -14.98 1.32
CA LYS A 147 2.99 -15.85 0.46
C LYS A 147 2.05 -15.05 -0.46
N ARG A 148 2.39 -13.81 -0.80
CA ARG A 148 1.65 -12.98 -1.77
C ARG A 148 2.20 -13.24 -3.17
N CYS A 149 1.96 -14.44 -3.71
CA CYS A 149 2.46 -14.82 -5.04
C CYS A 149 1.54 -14.29 -6.16
N TYR A 150 1.28 -12.97 -6.19
CA TYR A 150 0.32 -12.35 -7.12
C TYR A 150 0.83 -12.27 -8.56
N ASP A 151 -0.09 -12.08 -9.51
CA ASP A 151 0.25 -11.73 -10.90
C ASP A 151 0.63 -10.24 -11.01
N TYR A 152 1.81 -9.88 -10.52
CA TYR A 152 2.21 -8.47 -10.43
C TYR A 152 2.19 -7.76 -11.78
N LEU A 153 2.54 -8.45 -12.87
CA LEU A 153 2.52 -7.85 -14.22
C LEU A 153 1.08 -7.60 -14.68
N ALA A 154 0.19 -8.61 -14.59
CA ALA A 154 -1.19 -8.42 -15.02
C ALA A 154 -1.95 -7.41 -14.15
N ILE A 155 -1.66 -7.36 -12.84
CA ILE A 155 -2.20 -6.33 -11.94
C ILE A 155 -1.66 -4.96 -12.34
N ALA A 156 -0.35 -4.82 -12.60
CA ALA A 156 0.24 -3.56 -13.05
C ALA A 156 -0.40 -3.05 -14.34
N ASP A 157 -0.62 -3.94 -15.31
CA ASP A 157 -1.26 -3.62 -16.59
C ASP A 157 -2.72 -3.17 -16.41
N SER A 158 -3.39 -3.71 -15.40
CA SER A 158 -4.81 -3.48 -15.13
C SER A 158 -5.12 -2.22 -14.31
N CYS A 159 -4.15 -1.61 -13.62
CA CYS A 159 -4.36 -0.40 -12.79
C CYS A 159 -3.50 0.79 -13.26
N ASP A 160 -3.82 1.97 -12.73
CA ASP A 160 -3.11 3.22 -13.05
C ASP A 160 -1.75 3.29 -12.35
N LEU A 161 -1.69 2.82 -11.11
CA LEU A 161 -0.50 2.88 -10.25
C LEU A 161 -0.38 1.62 -9.39
N LEU A 162 0.85 1.12 -9.27
CA LEU A 162 1.22 0.12 -8.25
C LEU A 162 1.90 0.83 -7.09
N PHE A 163 1.29 0.77 -5.92
CA PHE A 163 1.89 1.27 -4.70
C PHE A 163 2.71 0.16 -4.06
N VAL A 164 4.03 0.24 -4.16
CA VAL A 164 4.93 -0.74 -3.52
C VAL A 164 5.11 -0.33 -2.07
N MET A 165 4.65 -1.18 -1.15
CA MET A 165 4.75 -0.97 0.29
C MET A 165 6.18 -1.19 0.79
N SER A 166 7.12 -0.34 0.39
CA SER A 166 8.57 -0.43 0.68
C SER A 166 8.93 -0.08 2.12
N TYR A 167 8.28 -0.76 3.05
CA TYR A 167 8.45 -0.69 4.50
C TYR A 167 8.10 -2.04 5.11
N ASP A 168 8.37 -2.18 6.40
CA ASP A 168 8.25 -3.43 7.15
C ASP A 168 9.02 -4.57 6.45
N GLU A 169 10.16 -4.24 5.81
CA GLU A 169 10.91 -5.16 4.94
C GLU A 169 11.60 -6.31 5.71
N GLN A 170 11.53 -6.26 7.05
CA GLN A 170 11.81 -7.38 7.94
C GLN A 170 10.51 -8.14 8.31
N SER A 171 9.70 -8.46 7.30
CA SER A 171 8.40 -9.12 7.45
C SER A 171 8.50 -10.59 7.86
N GLN A 172 9.60 -11.28 7.51
CA GLN A 172 9.84 -12.67 7.87
C GLN A 172 11.10 -12.80 8.74
N ILE A 173 10.94 -13.35 9.93
CA ILE A 173 12.03 -13.57 10.90
C ILE A 173 12.14 -15.08 11.12
N TRP A 174 13.16 -15.68 10.53
CA TRP A 174 13.40 -17.14 10.56
C TRP A 174 14.43 -17.56 11.63
N GLY A 175 14.97 -16.61 12.38
CA GLY A 175 16.02 -16.82 13.38
C GLY A 175 16.02 -15.72 14.44
N ASP A 176 17.21 -15.37 14.95
CA ASP A 176 17.32 -14.33 15.97
C ASP A 176 16.78 -12.99 15.47
N CYS A 177 15.98 -12.36 16.33
CA CYS A 177 15.40 -11.05 16.06
C CYS A 177 16.47 -9.96 16.27
N ILE A 178 17.19 -9.63 15.20
CA ILE A 178 18.16 -8.54 15.17
C ILE A 178 17.44 -7.29 14.68
N ALA A 179 17.62 -6.16 15.38
CA ALA A 179 17.06 -4.89 14.95
C ALA A 179 17.58 -4.53 13.56
N MET A 180 16.66 -4.21 12.64
CA MET A 180 16.98 -3.76 11.30
C MET A 180 16.19 -2.48 10.98
N ALA A 181 16.68 -1.75 9.97
CA ALA A 181 15.94 -0.63 9.41
C ALA A 181 14.56 -1.08 8.91
N ASN A 182 13.57 -0.19 9.01
CA ASN A 182 12.21 -0.46 8.54
C ASN A 182 12.17 -0.60 6.99
N ALA A 183 12.87 0.30 6.31
CA ALA A 183 13.06 0.33 4.86
C ALA A 183 14.57 0.45 4.54
N PRO A 184 15.32 -0.66 4.55
CA PRO A 184 16.76 -0.65 4.28
C PRO A 184 17.05 -0.36 2.80
N PHE A 185 17.71 0.78 2.54
CA PHE A 185 17.96 1.34 1.20
C PHE A 185 18.34 0.32 0.11
N ASN A 186 19.34 -0.54 0.34
CA ASN A 186 19.80 -1.50 -0.68
C ASN A 186 18.75 -2.59 -0.97
N GLN A 187 18.00 -3.03 0.04
CA GLN A 187 16.95 -4.03 -0.10
C GLN A 187 15.77 -3.44 -0.88
N THR A 188 15.36 -2.22 -0.50
CA THR A 188 14.34 -1.45 -1.22
C THR A 188 14.70 -1.32 -2.70
N LEU A 189 15.87 -0.78 -3.05
CA LEU A 189 16.28 -0.61 -4.45
C LEU A 189 16.32 -1.94 -5.22
N THR A 190 16.85 -2.99 -4.60
CA THR A 190 16.90 -4.32 -5.20
C THR A 190 15.49 -4.86 -5.51
N ALA A 191 14.48 -4.52 -4.72
CA ALA A 191 13.10 -4.91 -4.98
C ALA A 191 12.47 -4.14 -6.16
N TYR A 192 12.80 -2.85 -6.34
CA TYR A 192 12.36 -2.10 -7.53
C TYR A 192 12.99 -2.66 -8.80
N ASP A 193 14.28 -2.99 -8.78
CA ASP A 193 14.94 -3.64 -9.91
C ASP A 193 14.24 -4.96 -10.27
N GLN A 194 13.76 -5.70 -9.27
CA GLN A 194 12.97 -6.92 -9.49
C GLN A 194 11.61 -6.62 -10.14
N TYR A 195 10.85 -5.66 -9.64
CA TYR A 195 9.58 -5.25 -10.26
C TYR A 195 9.77 -4.79 -11.71
N ILE A 196 10.79 -3.98 -11.97
CA ILE A 196 11.12 -3.47 -13.31
C ILE A 196 11.56 -4.63 -14.22
N SER A 197 12.31 -5.61 -13.70
CA SER A 197 12.72 -6.79 -14.48
C SER A 197 11.56 -7.70 -14.90
N MET A 198 10.40 -7.57 -14.26
CA MET A 198 9.14 -8.22 -14.68
C MET A 198 8.45 -7.49 -15.82
N ASN A 199 9.07 -6.45 -16.40
CA ASN A 199 8.55 -5.61 -17.46
C ASN A 199 7.41 -4.67 -17.02
N ILE A 200 7.33 -4.35 -15.72
CA ILE A 200 6.41 -3.32 -15.22
C ILE A 200 6.98 -1.94 -15.54
N GLU A 201 6.15 -1.09 -16.13
CA GLU A 201 6.55 0.27 -16.50
C GLU A 201 6.94 1.08 -15.25
N PRO A 202 8.17 1.63 -15.16
CA PRO A 202 8.62 2.36 -13.96
C PRO A 202 7.71 3.54 -13.57
N LYS A 203 7.04 4.19 -14.53
CA LYS A 203 6.11 5.30 -14.29
C LYS A 203 4.80 4.91 -13.57
N LYS A 204 4.49 3.60 -13.50
CA LYS A 204 3.36 3.06 -12.73
C LYS A 204 3.75 2.74 -11.29
N LEU A 205 5.04 2.51 -11.02
CA LEU A 205 5.52 2.18 -9.68
C LEU A 205 5.56 3.44 -8.81
N VAL A 206 5.02 3.30 -7.61
CA VAL A 206 4.94 4.34 -6.59
C VAL A 206 5.61 3.83 -5.32
N MET A 207 6.61 4.56 -4.82
CA MET A 207 7.40 4.13 -3.68
C MET A 207 6.80 4.53 -2.35
N GLY A 208 6.27 3.55 -1.61
CA GLY A 208 5.78 3.76 -0.25
C GLY A 208 6.95 3.97 0.71
N VAL A 209 7.05 5.16 1.29
CA VAL A 209 8.07 5.48 2.31
C VAL A 209 7.40 5.55 3.68
N PRO A 210 7.93 4.84 4.70
CA PRO A 210 7.30 4.84 6.01
C PRO A 210 7.61 6.17 6.75
N TRP A 211 6.57 6.77 7.32
CA TRP A 211 6.70 7.85 8.31
C TRP A 211 6.66 7.33 9.75
N TYR A 212 7.17 6.11 9.91
CA TYR A 212 7.33 5.44 11.19
C TYR A 212 8.54 4.51 11.14
N GLY A 213 9.05 4.18 12.32
CA GLY A 213 10.04 3.14 12.52
C GLY A 213 9.66 2.27 13.71
N TYR A 214 10.57 1.36 14.05
CA TYR A 214 10.41 0.45 15.17
C TYR A 214 11.41 0.76 16.28
N ASP A 215 10.91 0.84 17.50
CA ASP A 215 11.74 0.80 18.69
C ASP A 215 11.93 -0.64 19.14
N TYR A 216 13.19 -1.06 19.21
CA TYR A 216 13.58 -2.42 19.61
C TYR A 216 14.21 -2.39 21.00
N SER A 217 13.64 -3.16 21.93
CA SER A 217 14.26 -3.33 23.24
C SER A 217 15.51 -4.19 23.10
N CYS A 218 16.68 -3.64 23.47
CA CYS A 218 17.93 -4.38 23.52
C CYS A 218 17.89 -5.41 24.67
N LEU A 219 18.04 -6.69 24.35
CA LEU A 219 17.98 -7.78 25.35
C LEU A 219 19.35 -8.14 25.90
N ASN A 220 20.38 -8.17 25.05
CA ASN A 220 21.75 -8.50 25.44
C ASN A 220 22.76 -7.53 24.84
N PHE A 221 23.72 -7.11 25.67
CA PHE A 221 24.85 -6.29 25.23
C PHE A 221 26.13 -7.13 25.19
N THR A 222 26.67 -7.32 23.99
CA THR A 222 27.97 -7.97 23.79
C THR A 222 29.06 -6.92 23.60
N LYS A 223 30.07 -6.93 24.48
CA LYS A 223 31.22 -6.02 24.42
C LYS A 223 32.17 -6.29 23.25
N VAL A 224 32.05 -7.43 22.59
CA VAL A 224 32.88 -7.76 21.42
C VAL A 224 32.31 -7.03 20.21
N ASN A 225 33.11 -6.14 19.60
CA ASN A 225 32.79 -5.32 18.42
C ASN A 225 31.74 -4.20 18.59
N HIS A 226 31.33 -3.83 19.81
CA HIS A 226 30.26 -2.84 20.04
C HIS A 226 28.94 -3.14 19.30
N LEU A 227 28.71 -4.42 18.97
CA LEU A 227 27.51 -4.87 18.26
C LEU A 227 26.46 -5.33 19.27
N PHE A 228 25.27 -4.78 19.14
CA PHE A 228 24.07 -5.24 19.84
C PHE A 228 23.62 -6.56 19.21
N SER A 229 23.54 -7.64 20.00
CA SER A 229 23.42 -9.00 19.45
C SER A 229 22.02 -9.58 19.50
N VAL A 230 21.13 -9.11 20.38
CA VAL A 230 19.76 -9.64 20.48
C VAL A 230 18.77 -8.54 20.86
N PHE A 231 17.69 -8.41 20.08
CA PHE A 231 16.60 -7.47 20.35
C PHE A 231 15.27 -8.20 20.53
N SER A 232 14.36 -7.59 21.29
CA SER A 232 13.00 -8.10 21.42
C SER A 232 12.21 -7.88 20.13
N CYS A 233 11.52 -8.92 19.68
CA CYS A 233 10.58 -8.84 18.57
C CYS A 233 9.24 -8.18 18.94
N ASN A 234 9.04 -7.81 20.21
CA ASN A 234 7.98 -6.89 20.60
C ASN A 234 8.38 -5.47 20.18
N LYS A 235 8.16 -5.16 18.90
CA LYS A 235 8.45 -3.85 18.31
C LYS A 235 7.35 -2.87 18.71
N LEU A 236 7.73 -1.67 19.15
CA LEU A 236 6.78 -0.56 19.28
C LEU A 236 6.89 0.32 18.04
N ILE A 237 5.76 0.56 17.37
CA ILE A 237 5.69 1.52 16.26
C ILE A 237 5.93 2.92 16.85
N LYS A 238 6.92 3.63 16.32
CA LYS A 238 7.16 5.04 16.60
C LYS A 238 6.97 5.85 15.32
N GLY A 239 5.98 6.73 15.31
CA GLY A 239 5.83 7.72 14.24
C GLY A 239 7.00 8.70 14.22
N VAL A 240 7.30 9.22 13.04
CA VAL A 240 8.18 10.39 12.89
C VAL A 240 7.36 11.60 13.36
N ILE A 241 7.79 12.23 14.45
CA ILE A 241 7.19 13.47 14.98
C ILE A 241 7.61 14.65 14.10
#